data_AF-A0A2G8LA65-F1
#
_entry.id   AF-A0A2G8LA65-F1
#
_cell.length_a   1.000
_cell.length_b   1.000
_cell.length_c   1.000
_cell.angle_alpha   90.00
_cell.angle_beta   90.00
_cell.angle_gamma   90.00
#
_symmetry.space_group_name_H-M   'P 1'
#
loop_
_entity.id
_entity.type
_entity.pdbx_description
1 polymer ?
#
loop_
_entity_poly.entity_id
_entity_poly.type
_entity_poly.pdbx_seq_one_letter_code
_entity_poly.pdbx_strand_id
1 'polypeptide(L)'
;GFWLPSVIVIFEYLTPKHRSNIGNWPPIFFTLGLIVLSAMAYFIRDWRWFHASLMVPTLVAVPFMWLFPESVRWLLSVQNYSKAEEVMQQVARRNKAEDIPEKFFDDIKEQSIADNLKNETNSLGFLDLFKPPILTVTLVLGSMWFSFFLVYFGFALSTRSLAGDPYLNFFISSLFELPARIIPLWLLSRSGSVIPCSIAFALGSLMMVGMLILEAGTSEYREL
;
A
#
# COMPACT_ATOMS: atom_id res chain seq x y z
N GLY A 1 -0.72 7.39 8.87
CA GLY A 1 0.53 6.62 8.68
C GLY A 1 0.41 5.12 8.96
N PHE A 2 -0.79 4.54 9.11
CA PHE A 2 -0.94 3.12 9.47
C PHE A 2 -0.66 2.13 8.31
N TRP A 3 -0.80 2.60 7.06
CA TRP A 3 -0.72 1.74 5.88
C TRP A 3 0.65 1.05 5.71
N LEU A 4 1.76 1.80 5.76
CA LEU A 4 3.10 1.23 5.57
C LEU A 4 3.44 0.15 6.64
N PRO A 5 3.30 0.41 7.95
CA PRO A 5 3.52 -0.62 8.97
C PRO A 5 2.66 -1.87 8.78
N SER A 6 1.37 -1.70 8.46
CA SER A 6 0.46 -2.85 8.26
C SER A 6 0.91 -3.75 7.11
N VAL A 7 1.34 -3.15 5.99
CA VAL A 7 1.82 -3.88 4.81
C VAL A 7 3.14 -4.61 5.12
N ILE A 8 4.07 -3.95 5.83
CA ILE A 8 5.35 -4.56 6.23
C ILE A 8 5.11 -5.78 7.11
N VAL A 9 4.26 -5.66 8.13
CA VAL A 9 3.91 -6.75 9.04
C VAL A 9 3.28 -7.92 8.27
N ILE A 10 2.36 -7.65 7.34
CA ILE A 10 1.77 -8.69 6.48
C ILE A 10 2.87 -9.41 5.68
N PHE A 11 3.75 -8.68 4.99
CA PHE A 11 4.81 -9.30 4.20
C PHE A 11 5.84 -10.08 5.03
N GLU A 12 6.04 -9.68 6.28
CA GLU A 12 6.96 -10.33 7.22
C GLU A 12 6.45 -11.71 7.65
N TYR A 13 5.17 -11.82 8.02
CA TYR A 13 4.56 -13.10 8.41
C TYR A 13 4.33 -14.05 7.22
N LEU A 14 4.42 -13.55 5.99
CA LEU A 14 4.16 -14.35 4.79
C LEU A 14 5.41 -15.01 4.22
N THR A 15 5.25 -16.30 3.92
CA THR A 15 6.20 -17.08 3.12
C THR A 15 6.33 -16.48 1.71
N PRO A 16 7.54 -16.42 1.09
CA PRO A 16 7.77 -15.84 -0.23
C PRO A 16 6.80 -16.28 -1.33
N LYS A 17 6.34 -17.54 -1.28
CA LYS A 17 5.39 -18.11 -2.26
C LYS A 17 4.03 -17.41 -2.28
N HIS A 18 3.55 -16.92 -1.13
CA HIS A 18 2.22 -16.28 -1.01
C HIS A 18 2.28 -14.76 -1.01
N ARG A 19 3.48 -14.16 -0.98
CA ARG A 19 3.67 -12.70 -0.91
C ARG A 19 3.02 -11.97 -2.08
N SER A 20 3.15 -12.49 -3.30
CA SER A 20 2.54 -11.86 -4.48
C SER A 20 1.02 -11.81 -4.35
N ASN A 21 0.37 -12.95 -4.06
CA ASN A 21 -1.09 -13.02 -3.98
C ASN A 21 -1.66 -12.22 -2.82
N ILE A 22 -1.07 -12.34 -1.62
CA ILE A 22 -1.60 -11.68 -0.41
C ILE A 22 -1.24 -10.20 -0.39
N GLY A 23 -0.09 -9.82 -0.94
CA GLY A 23 0.34 -8.42 -1.10
C GLY A 23 -0.61 -7.56 -1.95
N ASN A 24 -1.49 -8.18 -2.72
CA ASN A 24 -2.48 -7.49 -3.55
C ASN A 24 -3.79 -7.18 -2.83
N TRP A 25 -4.04 -7.75 -1.65
CA TRP A 25 -5.27 -7.50 -0.90
C TRP A 25 -5.37 -6.10 -0.28
N PRO A 26 -4.31 -5.51 0.30
CA PRO A 26 -4.42 -4.18 0.92
C PRO A 26 -4.93 -3.08 -0.03
N PRO A 27 -4.48 -2.98 -1.30
CA PRO A 27 -5.05 -2.04 -2.27
C PRO A 27 -6.53 -2.30 -2.59
N ILE A 28 -6.98 -3.57 -2.60
CA ILE A 28 -8.38 -3.92 -2.84
C ILE A 28 -9.25 -3.45 -1.68
N PHE A 29 -8.83 -3.73 -0.45
CA PHE A 29 -9.52 -3.25 0.76
C PHE A 29 -9.59 -1.73 0.83
N PHE A 30 -8.54 -1.03 0.35
CA PHE A 30 -8.56 0.43 0.27
C PHE A 30 -9.69 0.93 -0.65
N THR A 31 -9.85 0.37 -1.86
CA THR A 31 -10.96 0.76 -2.75
C THR A 31 -12.32 0.33 -2.22
N LEU A 32 -12.44 -0.83 -1.57
CA LEU A 32 -13.69 -1.21 -0.89
C LEU A 32 -14.06 -0.17 0.19
N GLY A 33 -13.07 0.30 0.94
CA GLY A 33 -13.23 1.40 1.88
C GLY A 33 -13.70 2.69 1.20
N LEU A 34 -13.16 3.04 0.03
CA LEU A 34 -13.61 4.20 -0.76
C LEU A 34 -15.06 4.07 -1.26
N ILE A 35 -15.49 2.87 -1.67
CA ILE A 35 -16.86 2.60 -2.12
C ILE A 35 -17.85 2.74 -0.95
N VAL A 36 -17.50 2.20 0.22
CA VAL A 36 -18.33 2.36 1.42
C VAL A 36 -18.36 3.81 1.86
N LEU A 37 -17.21 4.50 1.84
CA LEU A 37 -17.09 5.91 2.18
C LEU A 37 -17.94 6.80 1.26
N SER A 38 -17.90 6.55 -0.06
CA SER A 38 -18.67 7.32 -1.05
C SER A 38 -20.17 7.06 -0.92
N ALA A 39 -20.58 5.82 -0.66
CA ALA A 39 -21.98 5.49 -0.35
C ALA A 39 -22.45 6.18 0.93
N MET A 40 -21.65 6.15 2.01
CA MET A 40 -21.98 6.84 3.27
C MET A 40 -22.10 8.35 3.08
N ALA A 41 -21.23 8.94 2.25
CA ALA A 41 -21.25 10.37 1.95
C ALA A 41 -22.53 10.80 1.18
N TYR A 42 -23.11 9.88 0.40
CA TYR A 42 -24.39 10.12 -0.28
C TYR A 42 -25.58 10.16 0.69
N PHE A 43 -25.60 9.24 1.67
CA PHE A 43 -26.69 9.16 2.66
C PHE A 43 -26.57 10.17 3.80
N ILE A 44 -25.35 10.45 4.26
CA ILE A 44 -25.09 11.32 5.41
C ILE A 44 -24.50 12.64 4.91
N ARG A 45 -25.37 13.63 4.72
CA ARG A 45 -24.98 14.98 4.27
C ARG A 45 -24.38 15.85 5.37
N ASP A 46 -24.70 15.55 6.64
CA ASP A 46 -24.15 16.27 7.78
C ASP A 46 -22.71 15.82 8.07
N TRP A 47 -21.75 16.73 7.89
CA TRP A 47 -20.33 16.46 8.11
C TRP A 47 -20.03 15.91 9.52
N ARG A 48 -20.77 16.35 10.54
CA ARG A 48 -20.60 15.89 11.94
C ARG A 48 -20.92 14.41 12.09
N TRP A 49 -22.07 13.97 11.57
CA TRP A 49 -22.50 12.58 11.61
C TRP A 49 -21.66 11.71 10.68
N PHE A 50 -21.20 12.26 9.57
CA PHE A 50 -20.28 11.58 8.67
C PHE A 50 -18.93 11.28 9.37
N HIS A 51 -18.32 12.27 10.00
CA HIS A 51 -17.10 12.07 10.79
C HIS A 51 -17.32 11.11 11.96
N ALA A 52 -18.43 11.22 12.69
CA ALA A 52 -18.77 10.31 13.78
C ALA A 52 -18.87 8.85 13.27
N SER A 53 -19.49 8.64 12.13
CA SER A 53 -19.63 7.31 11.52
C SER A 53 -18.29 6.71 11.10
N LEU A 54 -17.33 7.54 10.69
CA LEU A 54 -15.95 7.10 10.37
C LEU A 54 -15.13 6.75 11.62
N MET A 55 -15.44 7.37 12.76
CA MET A 55 -14.76 7.06 14.02
C MET A 55 -15.13 5.68 14.54
N VAL A 56 -16.37 5.22 14.31
CA VAL A 56 -16.85 3.90 14.78
C VAL A 56 -15.96 2.73 14.34
N PRO A 57 -15.72 2.49 13.03
CA PRO A 57 -14.85 1.38 12.60
C PRO A 57 -13.40 1.57 13.06
N THR A 58 -12.95 2.81 13.19
CA THR A 58 -11.60 3.12 13.69
C THR A 58 -11.45 2.73 15.17
N LEU A 59 -12.44 3.02 16.00
CA LEU A 59 -12.47 2.62 17.42
C LEU A 59 -12.58 1.11 17.59
N VAL A 60 -13.35 0.43 16.73
CA VAL A 60 -13.42 -1.03 16.72
C VAL A 60 -12.10 -1.66 16.29
N ALA A 61 -11.29 -0.97 15.46
CA ALA A 61 -9.97 -1.45 15.05
C ALA A 61 -8.91 -1.33 16.15
N VAL A 62 -9.05 -0.42 17.12
CA VAL A 62 -8.08 -0.22 18.23
C VAL A 62 -7.85 -1.50 19.05
N PRO A 63 -8.86 -2.27 19.49
CA PRO A 63 -8.57 -3.50 20.22
C PRO A 63 -7.76 -4.54 19.43
N PHE A 64 -7.80 -4.50 18.10
CA PHE A 64 -7.02 -5.43 17.27
C PHE A 64 -5.51 -5.17 17.33
N MET A 65 -5.03 -3.94 17.64
CA MET A 65 -3.58 -3.72 17.78
C MET A 65 -2.96 -4.49 18.97
N TRP A 66 -3.74 -4.77 20.02
CA TRP A 66 -3.25 -5.59 21.14
C TRP A 66 -3.28 -7.10 20.85
N LEU A 67 -4.01 -7.53 19.82
CA LEU A 67 -4.13 -8.94 19.45
C LEU A 67 -2.98 -9.40 18.53
N PHE A 68 -2.40 -8.48 17.77
CA PHE A 68 -1.30 -8.79 16.85
C PHE A 68 0.05 -8.81 17.58
N PRO A 69 0.84 -9.89 17.46
CA PRO A 69 2.19 -9.93 17.99
C PRO A 69 3.08 -8.89 17.29
N GLU A 70 4.10 -8.43 18.01
CA GLU A 70 5.13 -7.53 17.45
C GLU A 70 5.94 -8.22 16.35
N SER A 71 6.46 -7.46 15.40
CA SER A 71 7.27 -8.00 14.30
C SER A 71 8.58 -8.60 14.82
N VAL A 72 8.87 -9.83 14.37
CA VAL A 72 10.08 -10.58 14.74
C VAL A 72 11.33 -9.83 14.31
N ARG A 73 11.33 -9.23 13.12
CA ARG A 73 12.45 -8.43 12.60
C ARG A 73 12.74 -7.20 13.44
N TRP A 74 11.69 -6.54 13.94
CA TRP A 74 11.86 -5.40 14.83
C TRP A 74 12.43 -5.83 16.17
N LEU A 75 11.92 -6.92 16.76
CA LEU A 75 12.45 -7.49 18.00
C LEU A 75 13.94 -7.87 17.88
N LEU A 76 14.35 -8.46 16.75
CA LEU A 76 15.76 -8.75 16.45
C LEU A 76 16.60 -7.47 16.32
N SER A 77 16.07 -6.41 15.71
CA SER A 77 16.78 -5.13 15.59
C SER A 77 17.02 -4.42 16.92
N VAL A 78 16.11 -4.59 17.88
CA VAL A 78 16.21 -4.04 19.25
C VAL A 78 16.93 -5.02 20.20
N GLN A 79 17.47 -6.13 19.67
CA GLN A 79 18.17 -7.18 20.43
C GLN A 79 17.31 -7.87 21.51
N ASN A 80 15.99 -7.86 21.36
CA ASN A 80 15.07 -8.54 22.27
C ASN A 80 14.77 -9.97 21.78
N TYR A 81 15.78 -10.83 21.89
CA TYR A 81 15.73 -12.20 21.37
C TYR A 81 14.70 -13.09 22.08
N SER A 82 14.50 -12.92 23.39
CA SER A 82 13.57 -13.73 24.17
C SER A 82 12.12 -13.55 23.70
N LYS A 83 11.69 -12.31 23.42
CA LYS A 83 10.35 -12.07 22.85
C LYS A 83 10.24 -12.55 21.41
N ALA A 84 11.30 -12.42 20.61
CA ALA A 84 11.30 -12.88 19.22
C ALA A 84 11.10 -14.41 19.15
N GLU A 85 11.75 -15.15 20.04
CA GLU A 85 11.58 -16.59 20.20
C GLU A 85 10.15 -16.96 20.60
N GLU A 86 9.60 -16.28 21.62
CA GLU A 86 8.22 -16.53 22.07
C GLU A 86 7.21 -16.32 20.93
N VAL A 87 7.33 -15.22 20.18
CA VAL A 87 6.46 -14.92 19.03
C VAL A 87 6.60 -15.99 17.95
N MET A 88 7.82 -16.41 17.62
CA MET A 88 8.05 -17.44 16.60
C MET A 88 7.51 -18.81 17.01
N GLN A 89 7.66 -19.21 18.28
CA GLN A 89 7.06 -20.44 18.79
C GLN A 89 5.52 -20.37 18.79
N GLN A 90 4.93 -19.23 19.18
CA GLN A 90 3.47 -19.03 19.10
C GLN A 90 2.95 -19.17 17.67
N VAL A 91 3.67 -18.60 16.69
CA VAL A 91 3.33 -18.73 15.26
C VAL A 91 3.48 -20.17 14.77
N ALA A 92 4.54 -20.88 15.15
CA ALA A 92 4.74 -22.29 14.81
C ALA A 92 3.60 -23.17 15.33
N ARG A 93 3.20 -22.97 16.59
CA ARG A 93 2.05 -23.68 17.22
C ARG A 93 0.73 -23.38 16.52
N ARG A 94 0.46 -22.12 16.18
CA ARG A 94 -0.74 -21.75 15.39
C ARG A 94 -0.75 -22.37 14.00
N ASN A 95 0.42 -22.50 13.39
CA ASN A 95 0.59 -23.15 12.08
C ASN A 95 0.65 -24.68 12.15
N LYS A 96 0.51 -25.28 13.34
CA LYS A 96 0.64 -26.74 13.58
C LYS A 96 1.97 -27.32 13.06
N ALA A 97 3.03 -26.51 13.08
CA ALA A 97 4.38 -26.95 12.78
C ALA A 97 5.03 -27.54 14.05
N GLU A 98 6.11 -28.31 13.88
CA GLU A 98 6.95 -28.76 14.98
C GLU A 98 7.59 -27.56 15.69
N ASP A 99 7.84 -27.69 17.00
CA ASP A 99 8.49 -26.62 17.76
C ASP A 99 9.88 -26.34 17.17
N ILE A 100 10.21 -25.05 17.07
CA ILE A 100 11.47 -24.60 16.46
C ILE A 100 12.61 -24.93 17.43
N PRO A 101 13.67 -25.66 17.00
CA PRO A 101 14.79 -26.00 17.89
C PRO A 101 15.51 -24.77 18.44
N GLU A 102 15.91 -24.80 19.71
CA GLU A 102 16.66 -23.70 20.37
C GLU A 102 17.91 -23.29 19.58
N LYS A 103 18.60 -24.26 18.96
CA LYS A 103 19.78 -24.02 18.11
C LYS A 103 19.52 -23.05 16.96
N PHE A 104 18.31 -23.04 16.42
CA PHE A 104 17.93 -22.12 15.35
C PHE A 104 17.88 -20.67 15.83
N PHE A 105 17.51 -20.44 17.09
CA PHE A 105 17.48 -19.10 17.68
C PHE A 105 18.90 -18.61 18.01
N ASP A 106 19.79 -19.51 18.43
CA ASP A 106 21.21 -19.19 18.61
C ASP A 106 21.87 -18.76 17.28
N ASP A 107 21.61 -19.50 16.19
CA ASP A 107 22.11 -19.14 14.85
C ASP A 107 21.60 -17.76 14.39
N ILE A 108 20.30 -17.47 14.60
CA ILE A 108 19.71 -16.16 14.26
C ILE A 108 20.34 -15.04 15.10
N LYS A 109 20.58 -15.30 16.39
CA LYS A 109 21.21 -14.35 17.30
C LYS A 109 22.64 -14.02 16.85
N GLU A 110 23.46 -15.03 16.55
CA GLU A 110 24.81 -14.83 16.01
C GLU A 110 24.79 -14.05 14.70
N GLN A 111 23.88 -14.40 13.78
CA GLN A 111 23.75 -13.71 12.50
C GLN A 111 23.33 -12.24 12.68
N SER A 112 22.37 -11.97 13.57
CA SER A 112 21.91 -10.60 13.83
C SER A 112 23.00 -9.73 14.49
N ILE A 113 23.84 -10.30 15.35
CA ILE A 113 24.99 -9.61 15.95
C ILE A 113 26.04 -9.32 14.87
N ALA A 114 26.33 -10.28 14.00
CA ALA A 114 27.27 -10.09 12.88
C ALA A 114 26.78 -9.01 11.89
N ASP A 115 25.48 -8.97 11.61
CA ASP A 115 24.86 -7.96 10.74
C ASP A 115 24.87 -6.57 11.39
N ASN A 116 24.57 -6.47 12.69
CA ASN A 116 24.64 -5.21 13.42
C ASN A 116 26.08 -4.67 13.50
N LEU A 117 27.08 -5.53 13.74
CA LEU A 117 28.50 -5.14 13.73
C LEU A 117 28.94 -4.64 12.34
N LYS A 118 28.50 -5.29 11.26
CA LYS A 118 28.72 -4.79 9.89
C LYS A 118 28.05 -3.44 9.65
N ASN A 119 26.83 -3.26 10.13
CA ASN A 119 26.08 -2.02 9.97
C ASN A 119 26.63 -0.85 10.81
N GLU A 120 27.23 -1.12 11.98
CA GLU A 120 27.97 -0.09 12.74
C GLU A 120 29.26 0.33 12.02
N THR A 121 29.98 -0.61 11.39
CA THR A 121 31.18 -0.27 10.61
C THR A 121 30.86 0.47 9.30
N ASN A 122 29.67 0.23 8.72
CA ASN A 122 29.12 0.94 7.57
C ASN A 122 27.88 1.72 8.01
N SER A 123 28.03 2.76 8.83
CA SER A 123 26.90 3.62 9.19
C SER A 123 26.28 4.24 7.93
N LEU A 124 25.27 3.55 7.37
CA LEU A 124 24.54 3.94 6.18
C LEU A 124 23.67 5.14 6.57
N GLY A 125 24.20 6.34 6.36
CA GLY A 125 23.45 7.57 6.59
C GLY A 125 22.36 7.77 5.54
N PHE A 126 21.41 8.67 5.81
CA PHE A 126 20.42 9.10 4.80
C PHE A 126 21.08 9.62 3.50
N LEU A 127 22.32 10.09 3.58
CA LEU A 127 23.09 10.56 2.42
C LEU A 127 23.61 9.42 1.54
N ASP A 128 23.67 8.18 2.06
CA ASP A 128 24.07 7.01 1.28
C ASP A 128 22.98 6.55 0.31
N LEU A 129 21.73 6.98 0.49
CA LEU A 129 20.68 6.84 -0.51
C LEU A 129 20.98 7.60 -1.80
N PHE A 130 21.81 8.66 -1.72
CA PHE A 130 22.24 9.44 -2.88
C PHE A 130 23.50 8.88 -3.55
N LYS A 131 24.06 7.77 -3.06
CA LYS A 131 25.17 7.09 -3.72
C LYS A 131 24.65 6.24 -4.89
N PRO A 132 25.26 6.31 -6.08
CA PRO A 132 24.99 5.34 -7.13
C PRO A 132 25.47 3.95 -6.67
N PRO A 133 24.71 2.85 -6.89
CA PRO A 133 23.57 2.70 -7.81
C PRO A 133 22.17 2.86 -7.16
N ILE A 134 22.10 3.06 -5.84
CA ILE A 134 20.83 3.15 -5.08
C ILE A 134 20.07 4.44 -5.42
N LEU A 135 20.78 5.51 -5.78
CA LEU A 135 20.19 6.77 -6.24
C LEU A 135 19.26 6.57 -7.43
N THR A 136 19.66 5.78 -8.43
CA THR A 136 18.86 5.56 -9.64
C THR A 136 17.56 4.85 -9.31
N VAL A 137 17.61 3.83 -8.46
CA VAL A 137 16.41 3.10 -8.01
C VAL A 137 15.50 4.01 -7.19
N THR A 138 16.06 4.80 -6.28
CA THR A 138 15.30 5.74 -5.44
C THR A 138 14.64 6.83 -6.27
N LEU A 139 15.34 7.36 -7.29
CA LEU A 139 14.83 8.40 -8.19
C LEU A 139 13.73 7.85 -9.10
N VAL A 140 13.90 6.65 -9.67
CA VAL A 140 12.88 5.99 -10.49
C VAL A 140 11.63 5.67 -9.67
N LEU A 141 11.78 5.12 -8.46
CA LEU A 141 10.65 4.86 -7.58
C LEU A 141 9.98 6.16 -7.13
N GLY A 142 10.77 7.18 -6.76
CA GLY A 142 10.28 8.48 -6.35
C GLY A 142 9.49 9.18 -7.46
N SER A 143 9.99 9.19 -8.69
CA SER A 143 9.30 9.80 -9.84
C SER A 143 8.03 9.04 -10.23
N MET A 144 8.03 7.70 -10.11
CA MET A 144 6.85 6.88 -10.32
C MET A 144 5.77 7.16 -9.28
N TRP A 145 6.14 7.24 -7.99
CA TRP A 145 5.22 7.59 -6.91
C TRP A 145 4.69 9.02 -7.04
N PHE A 146 5.55 9.97 -7.40
CA PHE A 146 5.15 11.36 -7.64
C PHE A 146 4.11 11.46 -8.76
N SER A 147 4.38 10.79 -9.90
CA SER A 147 3.43 10.72 -11.01
C SER A 147 2.10 10.09 -10.58
N PHE A 148 2.15 9.00 -9.81
CA PHE A 148 0.94 8.36 -9.29
C PHE A 148 0.10 9.29 -8.42
N PHE A 149 0.73 10.00 -7.47
CA PHE A 149 0.01 10.96 -6.61
C PHE A 149 -0.58 12.11 -7.42
N LEU A 150 0.17 12.65 -8.39
CA LEU A 150 -0.30 13.76 -9.22
C LEU A 150 -1.53 13.36 -10.03
N VAL A 151 -1.52 12.17 -10.67
CA VAL A 151 -2.66 11.64 -11.41
C VAL A 151 -3.85 11.37 -10.48
N TYR A 152 -3.60 10.74 -9.33
CA TYR A 152 -4.67 10.38 -8.39
C TYR A 152 -5.39 11.62 -7.82
N PHE A 153 -4.63 12.61 -7.34
CA PHE A 153 -5.21 13.85 -6.83
C PHE A 153 -5.81 14.71 -7.94
N GLY A 154 -5.20 14.73 -9.12
CA GLY A 154 -5.77 15.38 -10.31
C GLY A 154 -7.15 14.81 -10.64
N PHE A 155 -7.26 13.50 -10.74
CA PHE A 155 -8.53 12.81 -10.98
C PHE A 155 -9.57 13.08 -9.87
N ALA A 156 -9.16 13.03 -8.61
CA ALA A 156 -10.04 13.32 -7.48
C ALA A 156 -10.58 14.76 -7.50
N LEU A 157 -9.76 15.74 -7.94
CA LEU A 157 -10.17 17.14 -8.07
C LEU A 157 -11.09 17.36 -9.29
N SER A 158 -10.77 16.74 -10.42
CA SER A 158 -11.60 16.80 -11.65
C SER A 158 -12.98 16.15 -11.48
N THR A 159 -13.13 15.21 -10.55
CA THR A 159 -14.45 14.62 -10.25
C THR A 159 -15.46 15.67 -9.74
N ARG A 160 -15.00 16.80 -9.20
CA ARG A 160 -15.86 17.93 -8.79
C ARG A 160 -16.29 18.83 -9.94
N SER A 161 -15.54 18.88 -11.05
CA SER A 161 -15.87 19.70 -12.22
C SER A 161 -16.81 18.98 -13.20
N LEU A 162 -17.04 17.67 -12.99
CA LEU A 162 -18.00 16.89 -13.77
C LEU A 162 -19.43 17.33 -13.47
N ALA A 163 -20.24 17.56 -14.52
CA ALA A 163 -21.66 17.87 -14.38
C ALA A 163 -22.42 16.70 -13.73
N GLY A 164 -23.22 16.98 -12.70
CA GLY A 164 -24.02 15.98 -11.98
C GLY A 164 -23.88 16.06 -10.47
N ASP A 165 -24.32 15.00 -9.77
CA ASP A 165 -24.13 14.87 -8.31
C ASP A 165 -22.69 14.39 -8.02
N PRO A 166 -21.86 15.19 -7.31
CA PRO A 166 -20.46 14.85 -7.05
C PRO A 166 -20.28 13.55 -6.26
N TYR A 167 -21.23 13.18 -5.40
CA TYR A 167 -21.16 11.98 -4.58
C TYR A 167 -21.40 10.73 -5.42
N LEU A 168 -22.37 10.78 -6.34
CA LEU A 168 -22.62 9.68 -7.29
C LEU A 168 -21.47 9.50 -8.27
N ASN A 169 -20.92 10.61 -8.79
CA ASN A 169 -19.76 10.55 -9.67
C ASN A 169 -18.55 9.92 -8.97
N PHE A 170 -18.29 10.28 -7.71
CA PHE A 170 -17.23 9.67 -6.92
C PHE A 170 -17.49 8.20 -6.60
N PHE A 171 -18.73 7.81 -6.32
CA PHE A 171 -19.12 6.41 -6.12
C PHE A 171 -18.84 5.56 -7.37
N ILE A 172 -19.29 6.01 -8.54
CA ILE A 172 -19.07 5.32 -9.82
C ILE A 172 -17.58 5.19 -10.10
N SER A 173 -16.80 6.26 -9.93
CA SER A 173 -15.34 6.23 -10.10
C SER A 173 -14.68 5.23 -9.16
N SER A 174 -15.08 5.20 -7.88
CA SER A 174 -14.56 4.23 -6.91
C SER A 174 -14.93 2.78 -7.25
N LEU A 175 -16.09 2.56 -7.88
CA LEU A 175 -16.49 1.24 -8.35
C LEU A 175 -15.62 0.77 -9.52
N PHE A 176 -15.24 1.67 -10.44
CA PHE A 176 -14.31 1.38 -11.53
C PHE A 176 -12.88 1.12 -11.07
N GLU A 177 -12.47 1.61 -9.89
CA GLU A 177 -11.17 1.26 -9.32
C GLU A 177 -11.04 -0.25 -9.01
N LEU A 178 -12.13 -0.96 -8.69
CA LEU A 178 -12.07 -2.40 -8.41
C LEU A 178 -11.62 -3.24 -9.62
N PRO A 179 -12.30 -3.21 -10.78
CA PRO A 179 -11.84 -3.94 -11.95
C PRO A 179 -10.47 -3.44 -12.41
N ALA A 180 -10.20 -2.14 -12.30
CA ALA A 180 -8.88 -1.58 -12.61
C ALA A 180 -7.77 -2.14 -11.72
N ARG A 181 -8.07 -2.57 -10.48
CA ARG A 181 -7.11 -3.28 -9.61
C ARG A 181 -7.08 -4.77 -9.87
N ILE A 182 -8.19 -5.44 -10.15
CA ILE A 182 -8.24 -6.91 -10.33
C ILE A 182 -7.62 -7.35 -11.67
N ILE A 183 -7.87 -6.62 -12.76
CA ILE A 183 -7.41 -6.98 -14.11
C ILE A 183 -5.88 -7.05 -14.17
N PRO A 184 -5.12 -6.06 -13.66
CA PRO A 184 -3.66 -6.16 -13.62
C PRO A 184 -3.18 -7.36 -12.81
N LEU A 185 -3.80 -7.71 -11.67
CA LEU A 185 -3.37 -8.87 -10.89
C LEU A 185 -3.45 -10.18 -11.68
N TRP A 186 -4.54 -10.34 -12.42
CA TRP A 186 -4.71 -11.49 -13.30
C TRP A 186 -3.65 -11.48 -14.41
N LEU A 187 -3.37 -10.33 -15.01
CA LEU A 187 -2.39 -10.20 -16.08
C LEU A 187 -0.93 -10.39 -15.59
N LEU A 188 -0.61 -9.88 -14.40
CA LEU A 188 0.68 -10.03 -13.71
C LEU A 188 1.00 -11.51 -13.45
N SER A 189 -0.01 -12.31 -13.11
CA SER A 189 0.15 -13.75 -12.88
C SER A 189 0.52 -14.54 -14.15
N ARG A 190 0.27 -13.97 -15.34
CA ARG A 190 0.45 -14.66 -16.63
C ARG A 190 1.60 -14.13 -17.48
N SER A 191 1.87 -12.83 -17.42
CA SER A 191 2.78 -12.14 -18.37
C SER A 191 3.99 -11.45 -17.70
N GLY A 192 4.18 -11.60 -16.39
CA GLY A 192 5.23 -10.88 -15.66
C GLY A 192 4.88 -9.42 -15.40
N SER A 193 5.65 -8.74 -14.54
CA SER A 193 5.22 -7.47 -13.94
C SER A 193 5.38 -6.22 -14.78
N VAL A 194 6.27 -6.23 -15.76
CA VAL A 194 6.71 -5.01 -16.46
C VAL A 194 5.76 -4.61 -17.59
N ILE A 195 5.30 -5.59 -18.38
CA ILE A 195 4.48 -5.34 -19.57
C ILE A 195 3.10 -4.75 -19.21
N PRO A 196 2.35 -5.30 -18.22
CA PRO A 196 1.05 -4.74 -17.81
C PRO A 196 1.14 -3.32 -17.30
N CYS A 197 2.17 -3.01 -16.50
CA CYS A 197 2.38 -1.67 -15.97
C CYS A 197 2.66 -0.67 -17.10
N SER A 198 3.57 -0.98 -18.02
CA SER A 198 3.90 -0.10 -19.14
C SER A 198 2.69 0.19 -20.05
N ILE A 199 1.86 -0.81 -20.32
CA ILE A 199 0.63 -0.63 -21.11
C ILE A 199 -0.37 0.26 -20.37
N ALA A 200 -0.56 0.06 -19.07
CA ALA A 200 -1.46 0.87 -18.25
C ALA A 200 -1.00 2.34 -18.18
N PHE A 201 0.30 2.59 -18.02
CA PHE A 201 0.84 3.95 -18.05
C PHE A 201 0.69 4.61 -19.43
N ALA A 202 0.91 3.87 -20.51
CA ALA A 202 0.73 4.40 -21.87
C ALA A 202 -0.74 4.76 -22.15
N LEU A 203 -1.69 3.88 -21.80
CA LEU A 203 -3.12 4.14 -21.96
C LEU A 203 -3.58 5.32 -21.09
N GLY A 204 -3.16 5.37 -19.82
CA GLY A 204 -3.49 6.47 -18.92
C GLY A 204 -2.98 7.82 -19.43
N SER A 205 -1.74 7.86 -19.94
CA SER A 205 -1.17 9.06 -20.56
C SER A 205 -1.96 9.50 -21.80
N LEU A 206 -2.36 8.57 -22.67
CA LEU A 206 -3.15 8.87 -23.86
C LEU A 206 -4.53 9.45 -23.50
N MET A 207 -5.19 8.90 -22.48
CA MET A 207 -6.50 9.39 -22.02
C MET A 207 -6.41 10.79 -21.43
N MET A 208 -5.37 11.10 -20.64
CA MET A 208 -5.19 12.44 -20.09
C MET A 208 -4.93 13.49 -21.18
N VAL A 209 -4.09 13.16 -22.18
CA VAL A 209 -3.86 14.05 -23.33
C VAL A 209 -5.15 14.26 -24.12
N GLY A 210 -5.94 13.20 -24.32
CA GLY A 210 -7.25 13.30 -24.96
C GLY A 210 -8.22 14.24 -24.24
N MET A 211 -8.27 14.18 -22.90
CA MET A 211 -9.11 15.10 -22.11
C MET A 211 -8.67 16.55 -22.23
N LEU A 212 -7.37 16.85 -22.21
CA LEU A 212 -6.86 18.21 -22.39
C LEU A 212 -7.21 18.79 -23.76
N ILE A 213 -7.16 17.97 -24.82
CA ILE A 213 -7.54 18.40 -26.17
C ILE A 213 -9.04 18.70 -26.25
N LEU A 214 -9.87 17.89 -25.59
CA LEU A 214 -11.32 18.11 -25.53
C LEU A 214 -11.67 19.36 -24.72
N GLU A 215 -11.03 19.58 -23.56
CA GLU A 215 -11.23 20.79 -22.77
C GLU A 215 -10.82 22.05 -23.55
N ALA A 216 -9.67 22.02 -24.23
CA ALA A 216 -9.20 23.12 -25.08
C ALA A 216 -10.17 23.42 -26.23
N GLY A 217 -10.72 22.37 -26.85
CA GLY A 217 -11.77 22.52 -27.86
C GLY A 217 -13.04 23.16 -27.30
N THR A 218 -13.49 22.75 -26.11
CA THR A 218 -14.71 23.31 -25.48
C THR A 218 -14.55 24.73 -24.95
N SER A 219 -13.33 25.16 -24.56
CA SER A 219 -13.09 26.57 -24.18
C SER A 219 -13.21 27.50 -25.37
N GLU A 220 -12.78 27.07 -26.56
CA GLU A 220 -12.84 27.86 -27.79
C GLU A 220 -14.30 28.12 -28.24
N TYR A 221 -15.24 27.21 -27.93
CA TYR A 221 -16.68 27.39 -28.18
C TYR A 221 -17.42 28.20 -27.11
N ARG A 222 -16.80 28.47 -25.94
CA ARG A 222 -17.42 29.30 -24.88
C ARG A 222 -17.08 30.79 -24.99
N GLU A 223 -16.07 31.15 -25.79
CA GLU A 223 -15.67 32.54 -26.05
C GLU A 223 -16.26 33.12 -27.34
N LEU A 224 -17.01 32.33 -28.12
CA LEU A 224 -17.80 32.74 -29.30
C LEU A 224 -19.29 32.87 -28.95
#